data_AF-A0A919PJI0-F1
#
_entry.id   AF-A0A919PJI0-F1
#
_cell.length_a   1.000
_cell.length_b   1.000
_cell.length_c   1.000
_cell.angle_alpha   90.00
_cell.angle_beta   90.00
_cell.angle_gamma   90.00
#
_symmetry.space_group_name_H-M   'P 1'
#
loop_
_entity.id
_entity.type
_entity.pdbx_description
1 polymer ?
#
loop_
_entity_poly.entity_id
_entity_poly.type
_entity_poly.pdbx_seq_one_letter_code
_entity_poly.pdbx_strand_id
1 'polypeptide(L)'
;MADVYLEVTDKKVFAASLDWPGWGRFAKSEDDALAALADYGTRFAPIAAAAGYSFPAAPTFKVVERLPGTASTQFGVPDAHPDADHRAVTKAVADRQKKLLTAAWEAFAGFAATAPASLRKGPRGGGRDRDKMIDHVYGAEAGYGRKIGFKLPAPAIDDTAAITAVHDEVLAVLGRPHDGGPLVDNGWTSRYAARRYAWHVLDHLWEMQDRAE
;
A
#
# COMPACT_ATOMS: atom_id res chain seq x y z
N MET A 1 -6.36 4.34 19.38
CA MET A 1 -7.39 3.74 18.52
C MET A 1 -7.25 4.36 17.14
N ALA A 2 -7.03 3.56 16.11
CA ALA A 2 -6.92 4.01 14.73
C ALA A 2 -8.25 3.80 13.99
N ASP A 3 -8.62 4.75 13.13
CA ASP A 3 -9.82 4.59 12.31
C ASP A 3 -9.51 3.64 11.14
N VAL A 4 -10.39 2.67 10.95
CA VAL A 4 -10.30 1.68 9.86
C VAL A 4 -11.60 1.61 9.09
N TYR A 5 -11.49 1.28 7.81
CA TYR A 5 -12.64 0.88 6.99
C TYR A 5 -12.51 -0.59 6.59
N LEU A 6 -13.64 -1.20 6.25
CA LEU A 6 -13.70 -2.57 5.79
C LEU A 6 -14.27 -2.66 4.38
N GLU A 7 -13.68 -3.51 3.55
CA GLU A 7 -14.25 -3.97 2.29
C GLU A 7 -14.78 -5.39 2.48
N VAL A 8 -16.08 -5.59 2.31
CA VAL A 8 -16.76 -6.84 2.68
C VAL A 8 -17.24 -7.56 1.44
N THR A 9 -16.83 -8.82 1.28
CA THR A 9 -17.32 -9.75 0.27
C THR A 9 -17.87 -11.01 0.94
N ASP A 10 -18.48 -11.89 0.17
CA ASP A 10 -18.94 -13.22 0.63
C ASP A 10 -17.79 -14.15 1.06
N LYS A 11 -16.56 -13.91 0.59
CA LYS A 11 -15.39 -14.80 0.81
C LYS A 11 -14.32 -14.21 1.72
N LYS A 12 -14.18 -12.90 1.71
CA LYS A 12 -13.11 -12.16 2.40
C LYS A 12 -13.60 -10.80 2.90
N VAL A 13 -12.99 -10.36 3.98
CA VAL A 13 -13.03 -8.98 4.48
C VAL A 13 -11.62 -8.41 4.39
N PHE A 14 -11.49 -7.20 3.84
CA PHE A 14 -10.24 -6.44 3.86
C PHE A 14 -10.38 -5.29 4.87
N ALA A 15 -9.52 -5.24 5.87
CA ALA A 15 -9.42 -4.16 6.84
C ALA A 15 -8.24 -3.25 6.51
N ALA A 16 -8.46 -1.93 6.51
CA ALA A 16 -7.44 -0.96 6.14
C ALA A 16 -7.47 0.27 7.05
N SER A 17 -6.29 0.74 7.45
CA SER A 17 -6.15 1.96 8.23
C SER A 17 -6.32 3.21 7.36
N LEU A 18 -7.10 4.17 7.85
CA LEU A 18 -7.20 5.52 7.26
C LEU A 18 -6.03 6.40 7.69
N ASP A 19 -5.52 6.19 8.90
CA ASP A 19 -4.44 6.97 9.49
C ASP A 19 -3.05 6.48 9.08
N TRP A 20 -2.90 5.23 8.65
CA TRP A 20 -1.62 4.65 8.28
C TRP A 20 -1.69 4.06 6.86
N PRO A 21 -1.50 4.90 5.82
CA PRO A 21 -1.46 4.46 4.43
C PRO A 21 -0.55 3.25 4.25
N GLY A 22 -1.09 2.20 3.63
CA GLY A 22 -0.40 0.95 3.38
C GLY A 22 -0.61 -0.15 4.43
N TRP A 23 -1.06 0.20 5.64
CA TRP A 23 -1.40 -0.78 6.65
C TRP A 23 -2.80 -1.34 6.43
N GLY A 24 -2.86 -2.53 5.84
CA GLY A 24 -4.10 -3.22 5.53
C GLY A 24 -3.92 -4.73 5.45
N ARG A 25 -4.93 -5.49 5.88
CA ARG A 25 -4.93 -6.95 5.88
C ARG A 25 -6.29 -7.51 5.57
N PHE A 26 -6.33 -8.69 4.94
CA PHE A 26 -7.57 -9.40 4.69
C PHE A 26 -7.63 -10.72 5.44
N ALA A 27 -8.84 -11.14 5.75
CA ALA A 27 -9.13 -12.48 6.26
C ALA A 27 -10.52 -12.94 5.78
N LYS A 28 -11.00 -14.07 6.31
CA LYS A 28 -12.32 -14.63 5.95
C LYS A 28 -13.47 -13.91 6.65
N SER A 29 -13.23 -13.38 7.84
CA SER A 29 -14.21 -12.66 8.64
C SER A 29 -13.70 -11.27 9.01
N GLU A 30 -14.59 -10.42 9.51
CA GLU A 30 -14.25 -9.09 10.01
C GLU A 30 -13.29 -9.16 11.21
N ASP A 31 -13.61 -9.99 12.21
CA ASP A 31 -12.79 -10.16 13.40
C ASP A 31 -11.39 -10.66 13.06
N ASP A 32 -11.29 -11.66 12.17
CA ASP A 32 -9.99 -12.18 11.72
C ASP A 32 -9.21 -11.13 10.93
N ALA A 33 -9.89 -10.26 10.15
CA ALA A 33 -9.21 -9.23 9.36
C ALA A 33 -8.64 -8.13 10.27
N LEU A 34 -9.38 -7.76 11.32
CA LEU A 34 -8.92 -6.83 12.34
C LEU A 34 -7.79 -7.42 13.19
N ALA A 35 -7.88 -8.70 13.57
CA ALA A 35 -6.81 -9.39 14.27
C ALA A 35 -5.52 -9.43 13.41
N ALA A 36 -5.63 -9.84 12.14
CA ALA A 36 -4.51 -9.85 11.21
C ALA A 36 -3.92 -8.44 11.00
N LEU A 37 -4.77 -7.40 10.94
CA LEU A 37 -4.32 -6.02 10.87
C LEU A 37 -3.48 -5.65 12.10
N ALA A 38 -3.94 -5.98 13.32
CA ALA A 38 -3.20 -5.74 14.56
C ALA A 38 -1.84 -6.46 14.56
N ASP A 39 -1.80 -7.74 14.18
CA ASP A 39 -0.57 -8.54 14.14
C ASP A 39 0.47 -7.91 13.21
N TYR A 40 0.02 -7.45 12.03
CA TYR A 40 0.87 -6.75 11.07
C TYR A 40 1.26 -5.34 11.48
N GLY A 41 0.71 -4.80 12.57
CA GLY A 41 1.18 -3.57 13.18
C GLY A 41 2.67 -3.64 13.55
N THR A 42 3.16 -4.81 13.97
CA THR A 42 4.59 -5.03 14.26
C THR A 42 5.48 -4.84 13.03
N ARG A 43 5.01 -5.25 11.85
CA ARG A 43 5.71 -5.09 10.58
C ARG A 43 5.59 -3.67 10.01
N PHE A 44 4.52 -2.96 10.35
CA PHE A 44 4.32 -1.57 9.94
C PHE A 44 5.06 -0.57 10.84
N ALA A 45 5.25 -0.89 12.13
CA ALA A 45 5.97 -0.05 13.09
C ALA A 45 7.35 0.45 12.61
N PRO A 46 8.25 -0.37 12.03
CA PRO A 46 9.53 0.13 11.51
C PRO A 46 9.35 1.10 10.32
N ILE A 47 8.31 0.93 9.49
CA ILE A 47 8.01 1.84 8.37
C ILE A 47 7.59 3.21 8.91
N ALA A 48 6.70 3.21 9.91
CA ALA A 48 6.28 4.44 10.59
C ALA A 48 7.46 5.16 11.26
N ALA A 49 8.34 4.41 11.93
CA ALA A 49 9.53 4.94 12.58
C ALA A 49 10.52 5.56 11.57
N ALA A 50 10.77 4.88 10.44
CA ALA A 50 11.60 5.42 9.36
C ALA A 50 11.02 6.70 8.74
N ALA A 51 9.68 6.79 8.67
CA ALA A 51 8.99 8.02 8.28
C ALA A 51 8.98 9.11 9.37
N GLY A 52 9.55 8.86 10.56
CA GLY A 52 9.65 9.81 11.67
C GLY A 52 8.39 9.92 12.53
N TYR A 53 7.56 8.88 12.56
CA TYR A 53 6.31 8.85 13.33
C TYR A 53 6.31 7.75 14.40
N SER A 54 5.79 8.08 15.58
CA SER A 54 5.51 7.08 16.62
C SER A 54 4.34 6.19 16.21
N PHE A 55 4.53 4.88 16.28
CA PHE A 55 3.48 3.90 16.02
C PHE A 55 2.98 3.26 17.33
N PRO A 56 1.68 3.02 17.51
CA PRO A 56 1.16 2.38 18.72
C PRO A 56 1.65 0.93 18.85
N ALA A 57 2.17 0.57 20.03
CA ALA A 57 2.64 -0.79 20.31
C ALA A 57 1.50 -1.83 20.33
N ALA A 58 0.32 -1.43 20.81
CA ALA A 58 -0.88 -2.27 20.85
C ALA A 58 -2.03 -1.51 20.18
N PRO A 59 -2.13 -1.56 18.83
CA PRO A 59 -3.17 -0.84 18.14
C PRO A 59 -4.55 -1.42 18.44
N THR A 60 -5.52 -0.51 18.61
CA THR A 60 -6.95 -0.84 18.67
C THR A 60 -7.67 -0.12 17.54
N PHE A 61 -8.79 -0.68 17.08
CA PHE A 61 -9.46 -0.21 15.88
C PHE A 61 -10.87 0.28 16.15
N LYS A 62 -11.25 1.34 15.44
CA LYS A 62 -12.63 1.77 15.29
C LYS A 62 -13.02 1.58 13.83
N VAL A 63 -13.95 0.67 13.56
CA VAL A 63 -14.53 0.52 12.23
C VAL A 63 -15.46 1.70 11.98
N VAL A 64 -15.04 2.62 11.11
CA VAL A 64 -15.83 3.83 10.79
C VAL A 64 -16.70 3.67 9.57
N GLU A 65 -16.40 2.70 8.71
CA GLU A 65 -17.11 2.49 7.45
C GLU A 65 -16.98 1.04 6.98
N ARG A 66 -18.05 0.51 6.39
CA ARG A 66 -18.09 -0.81 5.74
C ARG A 66 -18.61 -0.64 4.32
N LEU A 67 -17.82 -1.06 3.35
CA LEU A 67 -18.09 -0.92 1.92
C LEU A 67 -18.25 -2.30 1.29
N PRO A 68 -19.10 -2.45 0.26
CA PRO A 68 -19.08 -3.64 -0.58
C PRO A 68 -17.70 -3.79 -1.22
N GLY A 69 -17.07 -4.95 -1.08
CA GLY A 69 -15.83 -5.28 -1.77
C GLY A 69 -16.08 -5.68 -3.23
N THR A 70 -15.03 -5.65 -4.03
CA THR A 70 -15.05 -6.03 -5.46
C THR A 70 -14.45 -7.43 -5.67
N ALA A 71 -14.37 -7.86 -6.93
CA ALA A 71 -13.59 -9.06 -7.29
C ALA A 71 -12.10 -8.92 -6.87
N SER A 72 -11.57 -7.69 -6.86
CA SER A 72 -10.23 -7.40 -6.33
C SER A 72 -10.16 -7.69 -4.83
N THR A 73 -11.16 -7.25 -4.05
CA THR A 73 -11.23 -7.54 -2.62
C THR A 73 -11.32 -9.04 -2.35
N GLN A 74 -12.10 -9.80 -3.14
CA GLN A 74 -12.16 -11.27 -3.05
C GLN A 74 -10.78 -11.92 -3.33
N PHE A 75 -9.99 -11.32 -4.22
CA PHE A 75 -8.61 -11.75 -4.47
C PHE A 75 -7.67 -11.40 -3.30
N GLY A 76 -7.99 -10.36 -2.52
CA GLY A 76 -7.21 -9.87 -1.38
C GLY A 76 -6.56 -8.51 -1.63
N VAL A 77 -7.10 -7.74 -2.57
CA VAL A 77 -6.56 -6.47 -3.05
C VAL A 77 -7.57 -5.37 -2.67
N PRO A 78 -7.18 -4.33 -1.92
CA PRO A 78 -8.09 -3.25 -1.55
C PRO A 78 -8.42 -2.40 -2.78
N ASP A 79 -9.69 -2.11 -2.97
CA ASP A 79 -10.22 -1.43 -4.15
C ASP A 79 -11.30 -0.40 -3.82
N ALA A 80 -11.84 -0.41 -2.60
CA ALA A 80 -12.89 0.51 -2.21
C ALA A 80 -12.36 1.89 -1.82
N HIS A 81 -13.21 2.90 -2.03
CA HIS A 81 -12.94 4.31 -1.78
C HIS A 81 -13.86 4.79 -0.65
N PRO A 82 -13.43 4.72 0.63
CA PRO A 82 -14.21 5.25 1.75
C PRO A 82 -14.46 6.75 1.64
N ASP A 83 -15.54 7.25 2.23
CA ASP A 83 -15.88 8.68 2.25
C ASP A 83 -14.74 9.54 2.81
N ALA A 84 -13.95 8.98 3.74
CA ALA A 84 -12.78 9.64 4.30
C ALA A 84 -11.70 10.00 3.26
N ASP A 85 -11.66 9.33 2.11
CA ASP A 85 -10.74 9.62 1.01
C ASP A 85 -11.03 10.94 0.31
N HIS A 86 -12.26 11.45 0.44
CA HIS A 86 -12.69 12.72 -0.13
C HIS A 86 -12.40 13.92 0.78
N ARG A 87 -11.79 13.70 1.95
CA ARG A 87 -11.36 14.79 2.84
C ARG A 87 -10.17 15.51 2.25
N ALA A 88 -10.16 16.84 2.36
CA ALA A 88 -9.02 17.66 1.97
C ALA A 88 -7.70 17.15 2.56
N VAL A 89 -6.65 17.25 1.74
CA VAL A 89 -5.27 16.95 2.09
C VAL A 89 -4.59 18.27 2.40
N THR A 90 -4.28 18.49 3.68
CA THR A 90 -3.47 19.63 4.09
C THR A 90 -2.00 19.38 3.81
N LYS A 91 -1.16 20.42 3.90
CA LYS A 91 0.29 20.26 3.79
C LYS A 91 0.85 19.20 4.75
N ALA A 92 0.39 19.17 6.00
CA ALA A 92 0.85 18.20 6.99
C ALA A 92 0.47 16.75 6.61
N VAL A 93 -0.71 16.55 6.02
CA VAL A 93 -1.14 15.23 5.53
C VAL A 93 -0.31 14.82 4.32
N ALA A 94 -0.10 15.73 3.36
CA ALA A 94 0.71 15.47 2.17
C ALA A 94 2.17 15.14 2.52
N ASP A 95 2.79 15.91 3.41
CA ASP A 95 4.15 15.67 3.90
C ASP A 95 4.25 14.29 4.57
N ARG A 96 3.21 13.89 5.30
CA ARG A 96 3.15 12.58 5.95
C ARG A 96 2.96 11.44 4.93
N GLN A 97 2.10 11.60 3.93
CA GLN A 97 1.94 10.63 2.84
C GLN A 97 3.28 10.41 2.11
N LYS A 98 3.96 11.50 1.77
CA LYS A 98 5.29 11.47 1.14
C LYS A 98 6.29 10.67 1.98
N LYS A 99 6.43 10.99 3.27
CA LYS A 99 7.37 10.29 4.17
C LYS A 99 7.08 8.80 4.31
N LEU A 100 5.81 8.41 4.42
CA LEU A 100 5.43 7.00 4.52
C LEU A 100 5.66 6.23 3.22
N LEU A 101 5.36 6.83 2.06
CA LEU A 101 5.66 6.22 0.75
C LEU A 101 7.16 6.03 0.56
N THR A 102 7.97 7.06 0.86
CA THR A 102 9.43 6.96 0.81
C THR A 102 9.94 5.84 1.71
N ALA A 103 9.51 5.76 2.97
CA ALA A 103 9.92 4.71 3.88
C ALA A 103 9.50 3.30 3.40
N ALA A 104 8.34 3.18 2.77
CA ALA A 104 7.86 1.90 2.22
C ALA A 104 8.72 1.45 1.02
N TRP A 105 9.05 2.35 0.10
CA TRP A 105 9.95 2.05 -1.03
C TRP A 105 11.36 1.71 -0.57
N GLU A 106 11.91 2.46 0.40
CA GLU A 106 13.24 2.18 0.97
C GLU A 106 13.28 0.81 1.64
N ALA A 107 12.25 0.45 2.41
CA ALA A 107 12.17 -0.87 3.04
C ALA A 107 12.06 -2.00 2.01
N PHE A 108 11.26 -1.80 0.95
CA PHE A 108 11.16 -2.75 -0.15
C PHE A 108 12.48 -2.93 -0.89
N ALA A 109 13.10 -1.83 -1.34
CA ALA A 109 14.38 -1.86 -2.04
C ALA A 109 15.50 -2.47 -1.18
N GLY A 110 15.55 -2.11 0.10
CA GLY A 110 16.54 -2.63 1.05
C GLY A 110 16.46 -4.14 1.22
N PHE A 111 15.26 -4.69 1.41
CA PHE A 111 15.10 -6.14 1.53
C PHE A 111 15.32 -6.84 0.19
N ALA A 112 14.74 -6.31 -0.90
CA ALA A 112 14.87 -6.83 -2.25
C ALA A 112 16.33 -6.99 -2.70
N ALA A 113 17.22 -6.06 -2.32
CA ALA A 113 18.64 -6.14 -2.63
C ALA A 113 19.34 -7.37 -2.00
N THR A 114 18.82 -7.89 -0.89
CA THR A 114 19.42 -9.00 -0.13
C THR A 114 18.65 -10.31 -0.27
N ALA A 115 17.40 -10.27 -0.73
CA ALA A 115 16.56 -11.46 -0.87
C ALA A 115 17.15 -12.45 -1.90
N PRO A 116 16.98 -13.77 -1.68
CA PRO A 116 17.40 -14.77 -2.65
C PRO A 116 16.59 -14.62 -3.95
N ALA A 117 17.23 -14.90 -5.10
CA ALA A 117 16.58 -14.79 -6.40
C ALA A 117 15.36 -15.74 -6.50
N SER A 118 15.51 -16.98 -6.02
CA SER A 118 14.42 -17.95 -5.91
C SER A 118 13.77 -17.88 -4.54
N LEU A 119 12.43 -17.77 -4.52
CA LEU A 119 11.64 -17.72 -3.30
C LEU A 119 10.83 -19.00 -3.13
N ARG A 120 10.61 -19.42 -1.88
CA ARG A 120 9.76 -20.56 -1.55
C ARG A 120 8.40 -20.43 -2.24
N LYS A 121 7.94 -21.52 -2.86
CA LYS A 121 6.65 -21.55 -3.58
C LYS A 121 5.51 -21.88 -2.61
N GLY A 122 4.31 -21.41 -2.95
CA GLY A 122 3.11 -21.74 -2.19
C GLY A 122 2.69 -23.21 -2.36
N PRO A 123 1.67 -23.68 -1.62
CA PRO A 123 1.26 -25.10 -1.60
C PRO A 123 0.90 -25.70 -2.97
N ARG A 124 0.57 -24.87 -3.96
CA ARG A 124 0.24 -25.27 -5.33
C ARG A 124 1.32 -24.88 -6.35
N GLY A 125 2.55 -24.67 -5.91
CA GLY A 125 3.69 -24.30 -6.76
C GLY A 125 3.68 -22.85 -7.28
N GLY A 126 2.65 -22.07 -6.96
CA GLY A 126 2.54 -20.67 -7.36
C GLY A 126 3.44 -19.72 -6.57
N GLY A 127 3.63 -18.51 -7.11
CA GLY A 127 4.40 -17.43 -6.47
C GLY A 127 5.52 -16.91 -7.36
N ARG A 128 5.63 -15.57 -7.45
CA ARG A 128 6.71 -14.91 -8.20
C ARG A 128 8.04 -15.09 -7.46
N ASP A 129 9.11 -15.28 -8.22
CA ASP A 129 10.47 -15.13 -7.70
C ASP A 129 10.81 -13.64 -7.55
N ARG A 130 11.89 -13.34 -6.83
CA ARG A 130 12.23 -11.98 -6.40
C ARG A 130 12.15 -10.96 -7.54
N ASP A 131 12.85 -11.21 -8.64
CA ASP A 131 12.94 -10.24 -9.74
C ASP A 131 11.58 -10.05 -10.42
N LYS A 132 10.81 -11.13 -10.60
CA LYS A 132 9.43 -11.04 -11.12
C LYS A 132 8.49 -10.29 -10.19
N MET A 133 8.72 -10.33 -8.88
CA MET A 133 7.95 -9.56 -7.90
C MET A 133 8.30 -8.08 -7.98
N ILE A 134 9.58 -7.75 -8.14
CA ILE A 134 10.05 -6.37 -8.32
C ILE A 134 9.49 -5.78 -9.63
N ASP A 135 9.61 -6.50 -10.74
CA ASP A 135 9.00 -6.12 -12.03
C ASP A 135 7.49 -5.88 -11.90
N HIS A 136 6.81 -6.69 -11.10
CA HIS A 136 5.38 -6.54 -10.86
C HIS A 136 5.05 -5.27 -10.08
N VAL A 137 5.81 -4.95 -9.03
CA VAL A 137 5.64 -3.71 -8.25
C VAL A 137 5.84 -2.51 -9.17
N TYR A 138 6.98 -2.42 -9.85
CA TYR A 138 7.31 -1.30 -10.72
C TYR A 138 6.35 -1.16 -11.90
N GLY A 139 5.96 -2.27 -12.53
CA GLY A 139 4.97 -2.26 -13.61
C GLY A 139 3.59 -1.79 -13.15
N ALA A 140 3.16 -2.16 -11.95
CA ALA A 140 1.89 -1.70 -11.41
C ALA A 140 1.92 -0.21 -11.07
N GLU A 141 2.96 0.26 -10.40
CA GLU A 141 3.10 1.67 -10.00
C GLU A 141 3.15 2.60 -11.22
N ALA A 142 3.94 2.26 -12.25
CA ALA A 142 3.90 3.00 -13.52
C ALA A 142 2.50 2.98 -14.16
N GLY A 143 1.80 1.83 -14.09
CA GLY A 143 0.43 1.68 -14.56
C GLY A 143 -0.59 2.52 -13.79
N TYR A 144 -0.38 2.71 -12.48
CA TYR A 144 -1.20 3.57 -11.63
C TYR A 144 -1.00 5.06 -11.92
N GLY A 145 0.14 5.46 -12.49
CA GLY A 145 0.44 6.87 -12.84
C GLY A 145 -0.70 7.57 -13.60
N ARG A 146 -1.36 6.86 -14.52
CA ARG A 146 -2.51 7.40 -15.30
C ARG A 146 -3.69 7.83 -14.43
N LYS A 147 -3.84 7.26 -13.23
CA LYS A 147 -4.91 7.58 -12.28
C LYS A 147 -4.61 8.81 -11.44
N ILE A 148 -3.37 9.30 -11.48
CA ILE A 148 -2.89 10.46 -10.72
C ILE A 148 -2.22 11.53 -11.59
N GLY A 149 -2.22 11.36 -12.92
CA GLY A 149 -1.92 12.43 -13.87
C GLY A 149 -0.55 12.38 -14.55
N PHE A 150 0.17 11.27 -14.48
CA PHE A 150 1.41 11.10 -15.24
C PHE A 150 1.44 9.79 -16.03
N LYS A 151 2.36 9.69 -16.98
CA LYS A 151 2.59 8.47 -17.76
C LYS A 151 4.08 8.30 -18.02
N LEU A 152 4.66 7.31 -17.35
CA LEU A 152 6.03 6.86 -17.58
C LEU A 152 6.00 5.36 -17.95
N PRO A 153 7.00 4.86 -18.70
CA PRO A 153 7.15 3.42 -18.90
C PRO A 153 7.42 2.73 -17.55
N ALA A 154 7.09 1.44 -17.47
CA ALA A 154 7.54 0.62 -16.34
C ALA A 154 9.07 0.56 -16.36
N PRO A 155 9.74 0.91 -15.25
CA PRO A 155 11.20 0.86 -15.20
C PRO A 155 11.68 -0.60 -15.18
N ALA A 156 12.85 -0.85 -15.77
CA ALA A 156 13.56 -2.10 -15.59
C ALA A 156 14.08 -2.21 -14.15
N ILE A 157 14.24 -3.44 -13.65
CA ILE A 157 14.68 -3.71 -12.27
C ILE A 157 16.01 -3.06 -11.89
N ASP A 158 16.92 -2.90 -12.84
CA ASP A 158 18.26 -2.32 -12.68
C ASP A 158 18.34 -0.83 -13.09
N ASP A 159 17.26 -0.27 -13.65
CA ASP A 159 17.21 1.13 -14.04
C ASP A 159 16.82 2.02 -12.86
N THR A 160 17.81 2.28 -12.01
CA THR A 160 17.63 3.13 -10.81
C THR A 160 17.11 4.52 -11.17
N ALA A 161 17.53 5.08 -12.32
CA ALA A 161 17.10 6.41 -12.73
C ALA A 161 15.59 6.43 -13.10
N ALA A 162 15.12 5.41 -13.83
CA ALA A 162 13.70 5.30 -14.17
C ALA A 162 12.83 4.98 -12.94
N ILE A 163 13.33 4.16 -12.01
CA ILE A 163 12.65 3.90 -10.72
C ILE A 163 12.49 5.22 -9.95
N THR A 164 13.57 5.99 -9.80
CA THR A 164 13.53 7.30 -9.14
C THR A 164 12.57 8.26 -9.84
N ALA A 165 12.54 8.30 -11.18
CA ALA A 165 11.63 9.16 -11.92
C ALA A 165 10.15 8.83 -11.64
N VAL A 166 9.77 7.55 -11.53
CA VAL A 166 8.40 7.17 -11.14
C VAL A 166 8.08 7.60 -9.71
N HIS A 167 8.97 7.35 -8.76
CA HIS A 167 8.76 7.78 -7.37
C HIS A 167 8.65 9.30 -7.26
N ASP A 168 9.48 10.05 -7.99
CA ASP A 168 9.47 11.52 -8.00
C ASP A 168 8.14 12.07 -8.52
N GLU A 169 7.58 11.50 -9.59
CA GLU A 169 6.25 11.87 -10.10
C GLU A 169 5.16 11.58 -9.07
N VAL A 170 5.18 10.40 -8.43
CA VAL A 170 4.23 10.05 -7.37
C VAL A 170 4.32 11.06 -6.21
N LEU A 171 5.54 11.40 -5.77
CA LEU A 171 5.76 12.35 -4.68
C LEU A 171 5.44 13.80 -5.09
N ALA A 172 5.62 14.17 -6.35
CA ALA A 172 5.23 15.46 -6.86
C ALA A 172 3.72 15.65 -6.79
N VAL A 173 2.95 14.60 -7.09
CA VAL A 173 1.47 14.65 -7.02
C VAL A 173 0.98 14.52 -5.58
N LEU A 174 1.39 13.47 -4.85
CA LEU A 174 0.85 13.14 -3.53
C LEU A 174 1.48 13.93 -2.38
N GLY A 175 2.61 14.60 -2.62
CA GLY A 175 3.29 15.46 -1.66
C GLY A 175 2.79 16.90 -1.63
N ARG A 176 1.62 17.20 -2.22
CA ARG A 176 1.01 18.55 -2.24
C ARG A 176 -0.39 18.57 -1.61
N PRO A 177 -0.83 19.72 -1.06
CA PRO A 177 -2.22 19.89 -0.64
C PRO A 177 -3.21 19.64 -1.78
N HIS A 178 -4.39 19.13 -1.45
CA HIS A 178 -5.47 18.85 -2.40
C HIS A 178 -6.83 19.03 -1.72
N ASP A 179 -7.88 19.37 -2.47
CA ASP A 179 -9.22 19.61 -1.92
C ASP A 179 -9.98 18.34 -1.51
N GLY A 180 -9.51 17.16 -1.96
CA GLY A 180 -10.10 15.85 -1.71
C GLY A 180 -10.85 15.26 -2.91
N GLY A 181 -10.96 16.01 -4.01
CA GLY A 181 -11.46 15.49 -5.27
C GLY A 181 -10.51 14.49 -5.95
N PRO A 182 -10.92 13.94 -7.10
CA PRO A 182 -10.03 13.18 -7.98
C PRO A 182 -8.85 14.04 -8.44
N LEU A 183 -7.65 13.45 -8.51
CA LEU A 183 -6.42 14.11 -8.98
C LEU A 183 -6.44 14.41 -10.48
N VAL A 184 -7.21 13.64 -11.23
CA VAL A 184 -7.53 13.82 -12.65
C VAL A 184 -8.95 13.31 -12.91
N ASP A 185 -9.55 13.69 -14.04
CA ASP A 185 -10.85 13.18 -14.46
C ASP A 185 -10.89 11.64 -14.46
N ASN A 186 -11.86 11.05 -13.76
CA ASN A 186 -11.99 9.59 -13.55
C ASN A 186 -10.74 8.93 -12.91
N GLY A 187 -9.93 9.74 -12.21
CA GLY A 187 -8.75 9.34 -11.47
C GLY A 187 -9.05 8.96 -10.01
N TRP A 188 -7.99 8.86 -9.22
CA TRP A 188 -8.07 8.57 -7.79
C TRP A 188 -7.99 9.85 -6.96
N THR A 189 -8.51 9.79 -5.72
CA THR A 189 -8.19 10.81 -4.72
C THR A 189 -6.76 10.62 -4.22
N SER A 190 -6.15 11.68 -3.68
CA SER A 190 -4.79 11.62 -3.11
C SER A 190 -4.68 10.60 -1.95
N ARG A 191 -5.70 10.52 -1.09
CA ARG A 191 -5.72 9.61 0.06
C ARG A 191 -5.79 8.15 -0.38
N TYR A 192 -6.67 7.84 -1.34
CA TYR A 192 -6.74 6.50 -1.93
C TYR A 192 -5.42 6.12 -2.60
N ALA A 193 -4.87 7.01 -3.44
CA ALA A 193 -3.62 6.76 -4.14
C ALA A 193 -2.48 6.46 -3.15
N ALA A 194 -2.25 7.30 -2.14
CA ALA A 194 -1.21 7.05 -1.16
C ALA A 194 -1.38 5.71 -0.45
N ARG A 195 -2.61 5.33 -0.09
CA ARG A 195 -2.89 4.02 0.53
C ARG A 195 -2.65 2.87 -0.43
N ARG A 196 -3.05 3.00 -1.70
CA ARG A 196 -2.91 1.99 -2.74
C ARG A 196 -1.45 1.68 -3.06
N TYR A 197 -0.65 2.72 -3.31
CA TYR A 197 0.79 2.58 -3.57
C TYR A 197 1.51 1.97 -2.35
N ALA A 198 1.31 2.57 -1.16
CA ALA A 198 1.95 2.09 0.06
C ALA A 198 1.56 0.64 0.39
N TRP A 199 0.28 0.26 0.25
CA TRP A 199 -0.16 -1.10 0.52
C TRP A 199 0.47 -2.08 -0.46
N HIS A 200 0.47 -1.74 -1.76
CA HIS A 200 0.95 -2.66 -2.79
C HIS A 200 2.44 -2.98 -2.61
N VAL A 201 3.26 -1.97 -2.34
CA VAL A 201 4.69 -2.20 -2.09
C VAL A 201 4.95 -2.95 -0.78
N LEU A 202 4.23 -2.62 0.31
CA LEU A 202 4.42 -3.27 1.61
C LEU A 202 3.92 -4.72 1.61
N ASP A 203 2.81 -5.00 0.92
CA ASP A 203 2.29 -6.35 0.80
C ASP A 203 3.29 -7.27 0.10
N HIS A 204 3.94 -6.79 -0.96
CA HIS A 204 5.01 -7.54 -1.63
C HIS A 204 6.33 -7.57 -0.85
N LEU A 205 6.68 -6.54 -0.09
CA LEU A 205 7.79 -6.61 0.86
C LEU A 205 7.58 -7.78 1.84
N TRP A 206 6.41 -7.84 2.46
CA TRP A 206 6.09 -8.86 3.45
C TRP A 206 5.94 -10.24 2.82
N GLU A 207 5.35 -10.35 1.62
CA GLU A 207 5.32 -11.58 0.83
C GLU A 207 6.74 -12.09 0.52
N MET A 208 7.65 -11.19 0.16
CA MET A 208 9.04 -11.53 -0.13
C MET A 208 9.75 -12.04 1.13
N GLN A 209 9.55 -11.37 2.27
CA GLN A 209 10.11 -11.78 3.57
C GLN A 209 9.66 -13.18 3.97
N ASP A 210 8.35 -13.45 3.90
CA ASP A 210 7.76 -14.73 4.29
C ASP A 210 8.24 -15.91 3.42
N ARG A 211 8.75 -15.62 2.22
CA ARG A 211 9.15 -16.62 1.21
C ARG A 211 10.66 -16.67 0.97
N ALA A 212 11.42 -15.79 1.60
CA ALA A 212 12.89 -15.78 1.54
C ALA A 212 13.51 -16.80 2.51
N GLU A 213 12.74 -17.28 3.48
CA GLU A 213 13.07 -18.36 4.41
C GLU A 213 13.00 -19.76 3.78
#